data_AF-L1I914-F1
#
_entry.id   AF-L1I914-F1
#
_cell.length_a   1.000
_cell.length_b   1.000
_cell.length_c   1.000
_cell.angle_alpha   90.00
_cell.angle_beta   90.00
_cell.angle_gamma   90.00
#
_symmetry.space_group_name_H-M   'P 1'
#
loop_
_entity.id
_entity.type
_entity.pdbx_description
1 polymer ?
#
loop_
_entity_poly.entity_id
_entity_poly.type
_entity_poly.pdbx_seq_one_letter_code
_entity_poly.pdbx_strand_id
1 'polypeptide(L)'
;DLLPVTADTEGLDTPHISQSYNWMLSSLALLISNVFLYQTKSSIDSTATEKLNTILAVAEQLGANTNESNSNRPVFVWILRDMQLQMRHDPKSEMCNKLEDVHLRKLRQVFREYDCVPLPRPVDSEASLQEVDQMEFSELKTNFVEEFYILDRLVFKHAMTPPSIGTNQINGAVL
;
A
#
# COMPACT_ATOMS: atom_id res chain seq x y z
N ASP A 1 -3.75 14.50 -21.28
CA ASP A 1 -3.44 14.41 -19.84
C ASP A 1 -3.58 12.97 -19.37
N LEU A 2 -2.58 12.45 -18.66
CA LEU A 2 -2.68 11.13 -18.03
C LEU A 2 -3.52 11.29 -16.76
N LEU A 3 -4.62 10.56 -16.65
CA LEU A 3 -5.45 10.54 -15.45
C LEU A 3 -5.13 9.28 -14.64
N PRO A 4 -4.72 9.41 -13.36
CA PRO A 4 -4.54 8.24 -12.50
C PRO A 4 -5.90 7.58 -12.23
N VAL A 5 -5.93 6.25 -12.27
CA VAL A 5 -7.08 5.45 -11.87
C VAL A 5 -6.86 5.00 -10.43
N THR A 6 -7.82 5.25 -9.57
CA THR A 6 -7.82 4.79 -8.17
C THR A 6 -8.77 3.61 -8.03
N ALA A 7 -8.29 2.52 -7.43
CA ALA A 7 -9.09 1.38 -7.05
C ALA A 7 -9.13 1.30 -5.52
N ASP A 8 -10.32 1.17 -4.95
CA ASP A 8 -10.53 0.89 -3.54
C ASP A 8 -11.04 -0.54 -3.38
N THR A 9 -10.54 -1.26 -2.38
CA THR A 9 -10.91 -2.66 -2.13
C THR A 9 -11.49 -2.78 -0.74
N GLU A 10 -12.54 -3.58 -0.57
CA GLU A 10 -13.06 -3.89 0.76
C GLU A 10 -11.98 -4.48 1.68
N GLY A 11 -12.16 -4.27 2.99
CA GLY A 11 -11.18 -4.64 4.01
C GLY A 11 -10.86 -6.14 4.05
N LEU A 12 -9.61 -6.46 4.37
CA LEU A 12 -9.10 -7.84 4.46
C LEU A 12 -9.77 -8.69 5.56
N ASP A 13 -10.51 -8.06 6.47
CA ASP A 13 -11.11 -8.67 7.65
C ASP A 13 -12.65 -8.59 7.66
N THR A 14 -13.27 -8.43 6.49
CA THR A 14 -14.74 -8.37 6.40
C THR A 14 -15.37 -9.63 7.00
N PRO A 15 -16.21 -9.49 8.05
CA PRO A 15 -16.91 -10.62 8.64
C PRO A 15 -17.85 -11.23 7.60
N HIS A 16 -18.03 -12.55 7.65
CA HIS A 16 -18.89 -13.32 6.74
C HIS A 16 -18.37 -13.53 5.30
N ILE A 17 -17.19 -13.03 4.96
CA ILE A 17 -16.50 -13.34 3.70
C ILE A 17 -15.36 -14.33 3.98
N SER A 18 -15.11 -15.27 3.06
CA SER A 18 -13.98 -16.20 3.20
C SER A 18 -12.67 -15.44 3.05
N GLN A 19 -11.72 -15.70 3.95
CA GLN A 19 -10.39 -15.06 3.90
C GLN A 19 -9.66 -15.33 2.57
N SER A 20 -9.88 -16.50 1.96
CA SER A 20 -9.39 -16.82 0.62
C SER A 20 -9.86 -15.84 -0.46
N TYR A 21 -11.09 -15.33 -0.37
CA TYR A 21 -11.61 -14.34 -1.30
C TYR A 21 -10.89 -13.00 -1.12
N ASN A 22 -10.68 -12.57 0.12
CA ASN A 22 -9.96 -11.33 0.41
C ASN A 22 -8.51 -11.39 -0.10
N TRP A 23 -7.82 -12.52 0.09
CA TRP A 23 -6.47 -12.71 -0.46
C TRP A 23 -6.45 -12.66 -1.98
N MET A 24 -7.44 -13.26 -2.64
CA MET A 24 -7.56 -13.22 -4.09
C MET A 24 -7.82 -11.81 -4.60
N LEU A 25 -8.77 -11.09 -3.98
CA LEU A 25 -9.10 -9.71 -4.34
C LEU A 25 -7.89 -8.78 -4.20
N SER A 26 -7.17 -8.85 -3.08
CA SER A 26 -5.97 -8.03 -2.89
C SER A 26 -4.82 -8.41 -3.81
N SER A 27 -4.68 -9.70 -4.14
CA SER A 27 -3.66 -10.13 -5.10
C SER A 27 -3.98 -9.66 -6.52
N LEU A 28 -5.26 -9.68 -6.91
CA LEU A 28 -5.71 -9.11 -8.18
C LEU A 28 -5.46 -7.60 -8.21
N ALA A 29 -5.82 -6.89 -7.14
CA ALA A 29 -5.57 -5.45 -7.01
C ALA A 29 -4.06 -5.15 -7.13
N LEU A 30 -3.19 -5.96 -6.52
CA LEU A 30 -1.74 -5.85 -6.67
C LEU A 30 -1.31 -5.99 -8.13
N LEU A 31 -1.77 -7.03 -8.82
CA LEU A 31 -1.34 -7.35 -10.19
C LEU A 31 -1.71 -6.28 -11.22
N ILE A 32 -2.82 -5.57 -11.01
CA ILE A 32 -3.28 -4.51 -11.91
C ILE A 32 -2.77 -3.11 -11.52
N SER A 33 -2.13 -2.99 -10.36
CA SER A 33 -1.67 -1.70 -9.83
C SER A 33 -0.25 -1.38 -10.29
N ASN A 34 0.04 -0.10 -10.51
CA ASN A 34 1.41 0.42 -10.59
C ASN A 34 1.93 0.87 -9.21
N VAL A 35 1.01 1.23 -8.30
CA VAL A 35 1.29 1.52 -6.90
C VAL A 35 0.29 0.75 -6.05
N PHE A 36 0.77 -0.17 -5.22
CA PHE A 36 -0.04 -0.97 -4.32
C PHE A 36 0.09 -0.42 -2.89
N LEU A 37 -1.01 0.11 -2.37
CA LEU A 37 -1.07 0.69 -1.03
C LEU A 37 -1.61 -0.36 -0.04
N TYR A 38 -0.76 -0.87 0.83
CA TYR A 38 -1.14 -1.81 1.88
C TYR A 38 -1.34 -1.04 3.19
N GLN A 39 -2.57 -1.02 3.70
CA GLN A 39 -2.92 -0.21 4.88
C GLN A 39 -3.17 -1.08 6.11
N THR A 40 -2.53 -0.76 7.24
CA THR A 40 -2.81 -1.37 8.54
C THR A 40 -2.90 -0.30 9.63
N LYS A 41 -3.51 -0.63 10.76
CA LYS A 41 -3.63 0.28 11.90
C LYS A 41 -2.50 0.07 12.91
N SER A 42 -1.93 1.16 13.40
CA SER A 42 -1.03 1.32 14.55
C SER A 42 0.36 0.66 14.50
N SER A 43 0.50 -0.56 13.97
CA SER A 43 1.82 -1.21 13.99
C SER A 43 1.99 -2.28 12.91
N ILE A 44 3.26 -2.68 12.72
CA ILE A 44 3.65 -3.84 11.93
C ILE A 44 3.77 -5.02 12.90
N ASP A 45 2.69 -5.80 13.01
CA ASP A 45 2.61 -6.99 13.85
C ASP A 45 2.69 -8.29 13.03
N SER A 46 2.72 -9.43 13.73
CA SER A 46 2.80 -10.76 13.09
C SER A 46 1.60 -11.01 12.18
N THR A 47 0.40 -10.60 12.59
CA THR A 47 -0.83 -10.78 11.81
C THR A 47 -0.73 -10.03 10.47
N ALA A 48 -0.32 -8.77 10.49
CA ALA A 48 -0.19 -7.96 9.28
C ALA A 48 0.89 -8.51 8.33
N THR A 49 2.03 -8.93 8.88
CA THR A 49 3.12 -9.53 8.09
C THR A 49 2.73 -10.88 7.46
N GLU A 50 1.99 -11.73 8.18
CA GLU A 50 1.44 -12.99 7.66
C GLU A 50 0.41 -12.76 6.54
N LYS A 51 -0.48 -11.79 6.71
CA LYS A 51 -1.46 -11.40 5.68
C LYS A 51 -0.76 -10.91 4.41
N LEU A 52 0.23 -10.01 4.56
CA LEU A 52 1.02 -9.54 3.43
C LEU A 52 1.72 -10.70 2.70
N ASN A 53 2.36 -11.62 3.44
CA ASN A 53 3.01 -12.79 2.84
C ASN A 53 2.01 -13.69 2.08
N THR A 54 0.77 -13.81 2.56
CA THR A 54 -0.28 -14.58 1.89
C THR A 54 -0.69 -13.93 0.57
N ILE A 55 -0.90 -12.61 0.56
CA ILE A 55 -1.17 -11.84 -0.65
C ILE A 55 -0.02 -12.00 -1.66
N LEU A 56 1.23 -11.89 -1.21
CA LEU A 56 2.40 -12.07 -2.08
C LEU A 56 2.47 -13.48 -2.69
N ALA A 57 2.16 -14.51 -1.89
CA ALA A 57 2.17 -15.90 -2.37
C ALA A 57 1.07 -16.15 -3.41
N VAL A 58 -0.13 -15.59 -3.21
CA VAL A 58 -1.23 -15.71 -4.18
C VAL A 58 -0.91 -14.91 -5.46
N ALA A 59 -0.36 -13.69 -5.34
CA ALA A 59 0.06 -12.90 -6.50
C ALA A 59 1.16 -13.60 -7.31
N GLU A 60 2.11 -14.27 -6.65
CA GLU A 60 3.14 -15.09 -7.30
C GLU A 60 2.51 -16.24 -8.11
N GLN A 61 1.54 -16.96 -7.55
CA GLN A 61 0.80 -18.02 -8.25
C GLN A 61 0.01 -17.51 -9.45
N LEU A 62 -0.47 -16.27 -9.39
CA LEU A 62 -1.21 -15.61 -10.47
C LEU A 62 -0.31 -14.97 -11.53
N GLY A 63 1.02 -15.05 -11.38
CA GLY A 63 1.97 -14.64 -12.42
C GLY A 63 2.73 -13.34 -12.15
N ALA A 64 2.77 -12.83 -10.92
CA ALA A 64 3.57 -11.64 -10.58
C ALA A 64 5.08 -11.76 -10.93
N ASN A 65 5.59 -12.97 -11.10
CA ASN A 65 6.99 -13.27 -11.41
C ASN A 65 7.28 -13.54 -12.90
N THR A 66 6.34 -13.24 -13.81
CA THR A 66 6.43 -13.63 -15.22
C THR A 66 7.33 -12.69 -16.05
N ASN A 67 8.67 -12.81 -15.95
CA ASN A 67 9.66 -12.21 -16.89
C ASN A 67 9.49 -10.72 -17.27
N GLU A 68 8.64 -9.98 -16.56
CA GLU A 68 8.37 -8.58 -16.80
C GLU A 68 9.64 -7.79 -16.50
N SER A 69 9.89 -6.77 -17.32
CA SER A 69 11.01 -5.84 -17.08
C SER A 69 10.91 -5.29 -15.65
N ASN A 70 12.03 -5.11 -14.96
CA ASN A 70 12.05 -4.55 -13.60
C ASN A 70 11.26 -3.22 -13.49
N SER A 71 11.17 -2.46 -14.58
CA SER A 71 10.39 -1.22 -14.70
C SER A 71 8.87 -1.41 -14.57
N ASN A 72 8.31 -2.56 -14.94
CA ASN A 72 6.86 -2.78 -14.93
C ASN A 72 6.30 -3.28 -13.60
N ARG A 73 7.17 -3.75 -12.69
CA ARG A 73 6.73 -4.23 -11.38
C ARG A 73 6.17 -3.08 -10.54
N PRO A 74 5.11 -3.29 -9.75
CA PRO A 74 4.51 -2.24 -8.95
C PRO A 74 5.47 -1.67 -7.91
N VAL A 75 5.10 -0.50 -7.37
CA VAL A 75 5.66 0.05 -6.13
C VAL A 75 4.78 -0.36 -4.97
N PHE A 76 5.39 -0.82 -3.89
CA PHE A 76 4.69 -1.13 -2.64
C PHE A 76 4.81 0.02 -1.65
N VAL A 77 3.71 0.38 -1.01
CA VAL A 77 3.72 1.35 0.09
C VAL A 77 2.92 0.79 1.25
N TRP A 78 3.58 0.57 2.38
CA TRP A 78 2.89 0.19 3.61
C TRP A 78 2.51 1.45 4.40
N ILE A 79 1.22 1.73 4.46
CA ILE A 79 0.67 2.86 5.23
C ILE A 79 0.26 2.36 6.62
N LEU A 80 0.85 2.95 7.66
CA LEU A 80 0.48 2.67 9.05
C LEU A 80 -0.44 3.78 9.57
N ARG A 81 -1.73 3.50 9.65
CA ARG A 81 -2.77 4.44 10.11
C ARG A 81 -2.75 4.60 11.63
N ASP A 82 -3.15 5.76 12.14
CA ASP A 82 -3.26 6.03 13.58
C ASP A 82 -1.98 5.72 14.37
N MET A 83 -0.81 5.98 13.77
CA MET A 83 0.46 5.74 14.44
C MET A 83 0.61 6.63 15.68
N GLN A 84 0.75 5.98 16.83
CA GLN A 84 1.00 6.65 18.12
C GLN A 84 2.38 6.33 18.69
N LEU A 85 3.01 5.26 18.22
CA LEU A 85 4.31 4.80 18.69
C LEU A 85 5.43 5.47 17.91
N GLN A 86 6.47 5.89 18.62
CA GLN A 86 7.72 6.30 17.98
C GLN A 86 8.47 5.07 17.47
N MET A 87 8.87 5.12 16.20
CA MET A 87 9.72 4.09 15.61
C MET A 87 11.16 4.24 16.11
N ARG A 88 11.88 3.12 16.20
CA ARG A 88 13.29 3.11 16.60
C ARG A 88 14.22 3.45 15.42
N HIS A 89 13.77 3.15 14.21
CA HIS A 89 14.48 3.40 12.96
C HIS A 89 13.59 4.25 12.03
N ASP A 90 14.11 4.63 10.86
CA ASP A 90 13.25 5.15 9.81
C ASP A 90 12.17 4.11 9.43
N PRO A 91 11.01 4.54 8.93
CA PRO A 91 9.87 3.65 8.73
C PRO A 91 10.15 2.44 7.83
N LYS A 92 10.92 2.64 6.77
CA LYS A 92 11.27 1.58 5.84
C LYS A 92 12.19 0.55 6.50
N SER A 93 13.20 1.00 7.25
CA SER A 93 14.05 0.11 8.02
C SER A 93 13.27 -0.65 9.10
N GLU A 94 12.35 0.02 9.81
CA GLU A 94 11.50 -0.62 10.81
C GLU A 94 10.64 -1.73 10.18
N MET A 95 10.02 -1.47 9.02
CA MET A 95 9.29 -2.46 8.25
C MET A 95 10.17 -3.65 7.84
N CYS A 96 11.36 -3.39 7.29
CA CYS A 96 12.28 -4.45 6.90
C CYS A 96 12.71 -5.32 8.09
N ASN A 97 12.94 -4.71 9.26
CA ASN A 97 13.34 -5.42 10.47
C ASN A 97 12.22 -6.29 11.07
N LYS A 98 10.96 -5.95 10.78
CA LYS A 98 9.77 -6.69 11.24
C LYS A 98 9.39 -7.84 10.31
N LEU A 99 9.81 -7.79 9.05
CA LEU A 99 9.59 -8.86 8.09
C LEU A 99 10.66 -9.94 8.23
N GLU A 100 10.24 -11.21 8.21
CA GLU A 100 11.19 -12.31 8.05
C GLU A 100 11.92 -12.21 6.71
N ASP A 101 13.18 -12.66 6.66
CA ASP A 101 14.01 -12.60 5.46
C ASP A 101 13.35 -13.23 4.23
N VAL A 102 12.57 -14.30 4.43
CA VAL A 102 11.81 -14.96 3.36
C VAL A 102 10.74 -14.02 2.80
N HIS A 103 10.00 -13.32 3.66
CA HIS A 103 8.95 -12.38 3.26
C HIS A 103 9.55 -11.16 2.55
N LEU A 104 10.68 -10.65 3.04
CA LEU A 104 11.37 -9.53 2.42
C LEU A 104 11.93 -9.89 1.02
N ARG A 105 12.40 -11.13 0.83
CA ARG A 105 12.80 -11.62 -0.51
C ARG A 105 11.62 -11.65 -1.48
N LYS A 106 10.46 -12.16 -1.06
CA LYS A 106 9.24 -12.16 -1.89
C LYS A 106 8.81 -10.75 -2.25
N LEU A 107 8.79 -9.83 -1.28
CA LEU A 107 8.48 -8.42 -1.50
C LEU A 107 9.37 -7.82 -2.61
N ARG A 108 10.68 -8.08 -2.54
CA ARG A 108 11.67 -7.61 -3.53
C ARG A 108 11.53 -8.26 -4.90
N GLN A 109 10.97 -9.46 -4.99
CA GLN A 109 10.68 -10.14 -6.26
C GLN A 109 9.43 -9.58 -6.92
N VAL A 110 8.40 -9.27 -6.15
CA VAL A 110 7.12 -8.76 -6.66
C VAL A 110 7.19 -7.27 -6.99
N PHE A 111 7.89 -6.46 -6.19
CA PHE A 111 7.89 -4.99 -6.31
C PHE A 111 9.25 -4.43 -6.72
N ARG A 112 9.25 -3.40 -7.59
CA ARG A 112 10.48 -2.70 -8.00
C ARG A 112 11.03 -1.80 -6.91
N GLU A 113 10.12 -1.16 -6.17
CA GLU A 113 10.39 -0.26 -5.06
C GLU A 113 9.39 -0.56 -3.95
N TYR A 114 9.81 -0.32 -2.71
CA TYR A 114 8.97 -0.48 -1.54
C TYR A 114 9.30 0.59 -0.50
N ASP A 115 8.27 1.09 0.17
CA ASP A 115 8.39 2.08 1.23
C ASP A 115 7.36 1.86 2.35
N CYS A 116 7.56 2.54 3.48
CA CYS A 116 6.65 2.53 4.61
C CYS A 116 6.39 3.97 5.05
N VAL A 117 5.13 4.34 5.24
CA VAL A 117 4.73 5.69 5.66
C VAL A 117 3.84 5.60 6.90
N PRO A 118 4.31 6.12 8.05
CA PRO A 118 3.47 6.25 9.23
C PRO A 118 2.57 7.47 9.07
N LEU A 119 1.26 7.27 9.20
CA LEU A 119 0.29 8.35 9.32
C LEU A 119 -0.19 8.44 10.77
N PRO A 120 0.18 9.53 11.49
CA PRO A 120 -0.39 9.82 12.79
C PRO A 120 -1.92 9.89 12.75
N ARG A 121 -2.56 9.85 13.92
CA ARG A 121 -3.99 10.16 13.98
C ARG A 121 -4.21 11.63 13.58
N PRO A 122 -5.13 11.95 12.65
CA PRO A 122 -5.28 13.30 12.10
C PRO A 122 -5.85 14.32 13.09
N VAL A 123 -6.65 13.87 14.06
CA VAL A 123 -7.33 14.69 15.08
C VAL A 123 -7.36 13.96 16.43
N ASP A 124 -7.53 14.70 17.53
CA ASP A 124 -7.40 14.14 18.88
C ASP A 124 -8.67 13.44 19.40
N SER A 125 -9.86 13.85 18.94
CA SER A 125 -11.14 13.31 19.45
C SER A 125 -11.79 12.32 18.47
N GLU A 126 -12.64 11.42 18.98
CA GLU A 126 -13.46 10.55 18.13
C GLU A 126 -14.54 11.34 17.39
N ALA A 127 -15.13 12.35 18.03
CA ALA A 127 -16.15 13.20 17.40
C ALA A 127 -15.59 13.91 16.16
N SER A 128 -14.42 14.54 16.28
CA SER A 128 -13.74 15.16 15.13
C SER A 128 -13.31 14.14 14.09
N LEU A 129 -12.97 12.90 14.49
CA LEU A 129 -12.55 11.86 13.54
C LEU A 129 -13.72 11.40 12.65
N GLN A 130 -14.95 11.45 13.15
CA GLN A 130 -16.16 11.12 12.36
C GLN A 130 -16.45 12.16 11.27
N GLU A 131 -15.97 13.39 11.43
CA GLU A 131 -16.20 14.52 10.51
C GLU A 131 -14.91 14.92 9.77
N VAL A 132 -13.87 14.08 9.83
CA VAL A 132 -12.52 14.40 9.32
C VAL A 132 -12.49 14.62 7.80
N ASP A 133 -13.46 14.08 7.08
CA ASP A 133 -13.64 14.24 5.64
C ASP A 133 -14.17 15.63 5.26
N GLN A 134 -14.72 16.38 6.22
CA GLN A 134 -15.24 17.73 6.05
C GLN A 134 -14.27 18.82 6.56
N MET A 135 -13.17 18.41 7.20
CA MET A 135 -12.19 19.32 7.79
C MET A 135 -11.15 19.78 6.74
N GLU A 136 -10.70 21.01 6.87
CA GLU A 136 -9.57 21.55 6.09
C GLU A 136 -8.23 21.06 6.62
N PHE A 137 -7.20 20.98 5.77
CA PHE A 137 -5.85 20.57 6.17
C PHE A 137 -5.28 21.40 7.32
N SER A 138 -5.63 22.69 7.40
CA SER A 138 -5.21 23.58 8.50
C SER A 138 -5.81 23.21 9.86
N GLU A 139 -6.90 22.44 9.88
CA GLU A 139 -7.58 21.97 11.09
C GLU A 139 -7.03 20.61 11.57
N LEU A 140 -6.24 19.94 10.73
CA LEU A 140 -5.60 18.67 11.07
C LEU A 140 -4.28 18.89 11.80
N LYS A 141 -3.83 17.86 12.54
CA LYS A 141 -2.56 17.91 13.25
C LYS A 141 -1.40 18.09 12.27
N THR A 142 -0.50 19.04 12.56
CA THR A 142 0.63 19.39 11.68
C THR A 142 1.48 18.18 11.30
N ASN A 143 1.80 17.30 12.26
CA ASN A 143 2.57 16.09 11.99
C ASN A 143 1.83 15.08 11.10
N PHE A 144 0.49 15.04 11.13
CA PHE A 144 -0.27 14.24 10.17
C PHE A 144 -0.16 14.84 8.76
N VAL A 145 -0.32 16.16 8.64
CA VAL A 145 -0.25 16.86 7.35
C VAL A 145 1.12 16.69 6.70
N GLU A 146 2.20 16.80 7.48
CA GLU A 146 3.57 16.60 7.00
C GLU A 146 3.78 15.20 6.43
N GLU A 147 3.38 14.15 7.16
CA GLU A 147 3.49 12.76 6.71
C GLU A 147 2.56 12.47 5.53
N PHE A 148 1.36 13.07 5.50
CA PHE A 148 0.45 12.97 4.38
C PHE A 148 1.08 13.54 3.10
N TYR A 149 1.76 14.69 3.16
CA TYR A 149 2.46 15.24 1.99
C TYR A 149 3.66 14.39 1.54
N ILE A 150 4.25 13.58 2.41
CA ILE A 150 5.27 12.60 2.03
C ILE A 150 4.61 11.46 1.25
N LEU A 151 3.51 10.91 1.78
CA LEU A 151 2.73 9.89 1.10
C LEU A 151 2.23 10.36 -0.27
N ASP A 152 1.63 11.54 -0.33
CA ASP A 152 1.06 12.14 -1.54
C ASP A 152 2.13 12.26 -2.64
N ARG A 153 3.27 12.87 -2.33
CA ARG A 153 4.40 13.00 -3.27
C ARG A 153 4.93 11.64 -3.74
N LEU A 154 5.02 10.67 -2.85
CA LEU A 154 5.47 9.33 -3.18
C LEU A 154 4.49 8.64 -4.15
N VAL A 155 3.18 8.69 -3.86
CA VAL A 155 2.15 8.07 -4.70
C VAL A 155 2.09 8.77 -6.06
N PHE A 156 2.02 10.10 -6.10
CA PHE A 156 1.93 10.85 -7.36
C PHE A 156 3.15 10.67 -8.26
N LYS A 157 4.37 10.62 -7.67
CA LYS A 157 5.61 10.34 -8.42
C LYS A 157 5.49 9.04 -9.23
N HIS A 158 4.89 8.00 -8.65
CA HIS A 158 4.80 6.70 -9.30
C HIS A 158 3.53 6.54 -10.14
N ALA A 159 2.37 7.00 -9.65
CA ALA A 159 1.08 6.89 -10.33
C ALA A 159 1.05 7.58 -11.71
N MET A 160 1.86 8.63 -11.90
CA MET A 160 1.97 9.34 -13.19
C MET A 160 2.82 8.61 -14.25
N THR A 161 3.39 7.45 -13.92
CA THR A 161 4.13 6.61 -14.88
C THR A 161 3.22 5.46 -15.33
N PRO A 162 2.68 5.46 -16.56
CA PRO A 162 1.75 4.42 -17.01
C PRO A 162 2.42 3.04 -17.00
N PRO A 163 1.75 1.99 -16.51
CA PRO A 163 2.26 0.64 -16.69
C PRO A 163 2.24 0.25 -18.17
N SER A 164 3.15 -0.62 -18.57
CA SER A 164 3.21 -1.16 -19.93
C SER A 164 3.08 -2.68 -19.91
N ILE A 165 2.68 -3.30 -21.01
CA ILE A 165 2.79 -4.74 -21.23
C ILE A 165 3.49 -4.91 -22.57
N GLY A 166 4.71 -5.45 -22.56
CA GLY A 166 5.58 -5.44 -23.74
C GLY A 166 5.87 -4.01 -24.22
N THR A 167 5.46 -3.68 -25.44
CA THR A 167 5.61 -2.32 -26.02
C THR A 167 4.38 -1.44 -25.86
N ASN A 168 3.27 -1.99 -25.35
CA ASN A 168 2.00 -1.28 -25.26
C ASN A 168 1.84 -0.65 -23.88
N GLN A 169 1.51 0.64 -23.83
CA GLN A 169 1.06 1.26 -22.60
C GLN A 169 -0.36 0.79 -22.27
N ILE A 170 -0.58 0.43 -21.01
CA ILE A 170 -1.92 0.11 -20.51
C ILE A 170 -2.68 1.43 -20.39
N ASN A 171 -3.87 1.48 -20.99
CA ASN A 171 -4.81 2.58 -20.86
C ASN A 171 -6.17 2.04 -20.39
N GLY A 172 -7.15 2.92 -20.19
CA GLY A 172 -8.48 2.53 -19.69
C GLY A 172 -9.29 1.61 -20.62
N ALA A 173 -8.86 1.37 -21.87
CA ALA A 173 -9.49 0.37 -22.75
C ALA A 173 -8.86 -1.02 -22.61
N VAL A 174 -7.67 -1.11 -22.00
CA VAL A 174 -6.92 -2.36 -21.77
C VAL A 174 -7.13 -2.88 -20.33
N LEU A 175 -7.34 -1.98 -19.37
CA LEU A 175 -7.80 -2.30 -18.00
C LEU A 175 -9.25 -2.79 -18.02
#